data_AF-A0A0N4U392-F1
#
_entry.id   AF-A0A0N4U392-F1
#
_cell.length_a   1.000
_cell.length_b   1.000
_cell.length_c   1.000
_cell.angle_alpha   90.00
_cell.angle_beta   90.00
_cell.angle_gamma   90.00
#
_symmetry.space_group_name_H-M   'P 1'
#
loop_
_entity.id
_entity.type
_entity.pdbx_description
1 polymer ?
#
loop_
_entity_poly.entity_id
_entity_poly.type
_entity_poly.pdbx_seq_one_letter_code
_entity_poly.pdbx_strand_id
1 'polypeptide(L)'
;MFALYIIVLFLLKSHTEAWVCGSNARLLFFCYNPFNGFCMKCVCDNGYTLIADLCTNRNDPYYRMQKDLELERFRIRIELMGKENPNITIVPHIICPSNMVLVEHICPPSENWGPNCHLICKCRDGLRKIGDNCVIERKK
;
A
#
# COMPACT_ATOMS: atom_id res chain seq x y z
N MET A 1 7.98 -28.62 33.82
CA MET A 1 6.73 -27.95 33.38
C MET A 1 6.97 -26.63 32.65
N PHE A 2 7.91 -25.78 33.05
CA PHE A 2 8.20 -24.50 32.37
C PHE A 2 8.54 -24.64 30.87
N ALA A 3 9.38 -25.62 30.49
CA ALA A 3 9.76 -25.84 29.09
C ALA A 3 8.56 -26.15 28.18
N LEU A 4 7.58 -26.91 28.67
CA LEU A 4 6.36 -27.27 27.94
C LEU A 4 5.50 -26.03 27.69
N TYR A 5 5.43 -25.11 28.67
CA TYR A 5 4.74 -23.83 28.53
C TYR A 5 5.38 -22.93 27.47
N ILE A 6 6.71 -22.86 27.43
CA ILE A 6 7.46 -22.08 26.42
C ILE A 6 7.22 -22.65 25.02
N ILE A 7 7.25 -23.97 24.85
CA ILE A 7 7.00 -24.62 23.56
C ILE A 7 5.58 -24.34 23.08
N VAL A 8 4.57 -24.47 23.95
CA VAL A 8 3.18 -24.18 23.60
C VAL A 8 2.99 -22.70 23.22
N LEU A 9 3.60 -21.77 23.95
CA LEU A 9 3.58 -20.34 23.60
C LEU A 9 4.24 -20.07 22.24
N PHE A 10 5.38 -20.71 21.94
CA PHE A 10 6.04 -20.57 20.64
C PHE A 10 5.19 -21.12 19.49
N LEU A 11 4.57 -22.30 19.69
CA LEU A 11 3.68 -22.90 18.71
C LEU A 11 2.46 -22.02 18.44
N LEU A 12 1.81 -21.50 19.50
CA LEU A 12 0.66 -20.58 19.39
C LEU A 12 1.03 -19.29 18.66
N LYS A 13 2.21 -18.72 18.95
CA LYS A 13 2.70 -17.53 18.26
C LYS A 13 2.96 -17.80 16.78
N SER A 14 3.60 -18.93 16.45
CA SER A 14 3.81 -19.31 15.04
C SER A 14 2.49 -19.57 14.31
N HIS A 15 1.50 -20.16 14.98
CA HIS A 15 0.19 -20.44 14.39
C HIS A 15 -0.59 -19.17 14.10
N THR A 16 -0.58 -18.21 15.03
CA THR A 16 -1.23 -16.92 14.83
C THR A 16 -0.57 -16.11 13.71
N GLU A 17 0.76 -16.11 13.64
CA GLU A 17 1.50 -15.51 12.53
C GLU A 17 1.14 -16.20 11.19
N ALA A 18 1.14 -17.53 11.12
CA ALA A 18 0.77 -18.27 9.92
C ALA A 18 -0.71 -18.10 9.52
N TRP A 19 -1.62 -17.91 10.48
CA TRP A 19 -3.03 -17.68 10.19
C TRP A 19 -3.28 -16.30 9.58
N VAL A 20 -2.60 -15.28 10.10
CA VAL A 20 -2.79 -13.89 9.66
C VAL A 20 -1.99 -13.62 8.38
N CYS A 21 -0.77 -14.11 8.29
CA CYS A 21 0.17 -13.81 7.20
C CYS A 21 0.31 -14.92 6.15
N GLY A 22 -0.34 -16.06 6.37
CA GLY A 22 -0.14 -17.27 5.58
C GLY A 22 1.10 -18.06 6.00
N SER A 23 1.18 -19.30 5.53
CA SER A 23 2.43 -20.07 5.52
C SER A 23 3.49 -19.31 4.74
N ASN A 24 4.77 -19.36 5.18
CA ASN A 24 5.93 -18.61 4.64
C ASN A 24 6.08 -17.15 5.14
N ALA A 25 5.38 -16.80 6.22
CA ALA A 25 5.65 -15.58 6.97
C ALA A 25 6.72 -15.84 8.03
N ARG A 26 7.75 -15.00 8.04
CA ARG A 26 8.84 -15.00 9.02
C ARG A 26 8.48 -14.24 10.28
N LEU A 27 7.72 -13.15 10.15
CA LEU A 27 7.41 -12.24 11.24
C LEU A 27 6.10 -11.50 10.99
N LEU A 28 5.30 -11.30 12.03
CA LEU A 28 4.20 -10.32 12.04
C LEU A 28 4.66 -9.06 12.79
N PHE A 29 4.54 -7.90 12.14
CA PHE A 29 4.86 -6.58 12.70
C PHE A 29 3.59 -5.73 12.79
N PHE A 30 3.42 -5.01 13.89
CA PHE A 30 2.34 -4.04 14.07
C PHE A 30 2.88 -2.63 13.77
N CYS A 31 2.26 -1.95 12.82
CA CYS A 31 2.59 -0.60 12.41
C CYS A 31 1.48 0.38 12.77
N TYR A 32 1.86 1.65 12.88
CA TYR A 32 0.90 2.73 12.97
C TYR A 32 0.85 3.44 11.62
N ASN A 33 -0.31 3.46 10.96
CA ASN A 33 -0.55 4.26 9.76
C ASN A 33 -1.54 5.38 10.13
N PRO A 34 -1.22 6.66 9.87
CA PRO A 34 -2.14 7.77 10.16
C PRO A 34 -3.51 7.66 9.47
N PHE A 35 -3.65 6.85 8.41
CA PHE A 35 -4.92 6.65 7.70
C PHE A 35 -5.73 5.43 8.15
N ASN A 36 -5.11 4.43 8.79
CA ASN A 36 -5.76 3.21 9.26
C ASN A 36 -5.14 2.82 10.61
N GLY A 37 -5.64 3.39 11.70
CA GLY A 37 -5.17 3.12 13.06
C GLY A 37 -4.89 1.63 13.28
N PHE A 38 -3.66 1.32 13.72
CA PHE A 38 -3.05 -0.01 13.77
C PHE A 38 -3.13 -0.82 12.46
N CYS A 39 -2.01 -0.92 11.73
CA CYS A 39 -1.82 -1.90 10.68
C CYS A 39 -1.02 -3.11 11.17
N MET A 40 -1.28 -4.25 10.55
CA MET A 40 -0.46 -5.45 10.66
C MET A 40 0.26 -5.65 9.34
N LYS A 41 1.56 -5.93 9.40
CA LYS A 41 2.42 -6.17 8.25
C LYS A 41 3.17 -7.47 8.44
N CYS A 42 3.18 -8.30 7.41
CA CYS A 42 3.88 -9.56 7.42
C CYS A 42 5.23 -9.43 6.71
N VAL A 43 6.28 -9.95 7.33
CA VAL A 43 7.61 -10.10 6.72
C VAL A 43 7.69 -11.53 6.21
N CYS A 44 7.89 -11.68 4.90
CA CYS A 44 7.90 -12.99 4.27
C CYS A 44 9.28 -13.63 4.28
N ASP A 45 9.32 -14.96 4.21
CA ASP A 45 10.54 -15.72 3.99
C ASP A 45 11.17 -15.41 2.63
N ASN A 46 12.45 -15.72 2.49
CA ASN A 46 13.19 -15.52 1.24
C ASN A 46 12.49 -16.27 0.09
N GLY A 47 12.26 -15.56 -1.01
CA GLY A 47 11.56 -16.09 -2.19
C GLY A 47 10.04 -15.88 -2.16
N TYR A 48 9.49 -15.31 -1.09
CA TYR A 48 8.08 -14.93 -0.97
C TYR A 48 7.93 -13.41 -0.92
N THR A 49 6.77 -12.92 -1.32
CA THR A 49 6.41 -11.50 -1.37
C THR A 49 5.04 -11.31 -0.74
N LEU A 50 4.88 -10.21 0.00
CA LEU A 50 3.60 -9.85 0.59
C LEU A 50 2.66 -9.33 -0.50
N ILE A 51 1.58 -10.05 -0.77
CA ILE A 51 0.54 -9.67 -1.73
C ILE A 51 -0.81 -9.85 -1.04
N ALA A 52 -1.60 -8.78 -0.98
CA ALA A 52 -2.90 -8.77 -0.29
C ALA A 52 -2.86 -9.37 1.13
N ASP A 53 -1.84 -8.97 1.91
CA ASP A 53 -1.56 -9.41 3.30
C ASP A 53 -1.09 -10.86 3.48
N LEU A 54 -0.84 -11.59 2.39
CA LEU A 54 -0.34 -12.96 2.43
C LEU A 54 1.08 -13.08 1.84
N CYS A 55 1.91 -13.90 2.47
CA CYS A 55 3.24 -14.25 1.96
C CYS A 55 3.13 -15.34 0.90
N THR A 56 3.17 -14.93 -0.37
CA THR A 56 3.01 -15.83 -1.52
C THR A 56 4.17 -15.69 -2.51
N ASN A 57 4.25 -16.58 -3.49
CA ASN A 57 5.22 -16.48 -4.58
C ASN A 57 4.58 -16.91 -5.90
N ARG A 58 5.28 -16.74 -7.02
CA ARG A 58 4.72 -17.03 -8.36
C ARG A 58 4.32 -18.49 -8.59
N ASN A 59 4.78 -19.41 -7.75
CA ASN A 59 4.46 -20.84 -7.86
C ASN A 59 3.19 -21.20 -7.07
N ASP A 60 2.66 -20.29 -6.26
CA ASP A 60 1.41 -20.48 -5.55
C ASP A 60 0.23 -20.46 -6.53
N PRO A 61 -0.66 -21.46 -6.52
CA PRO A 61 -1.83 -21.51 -7.41
C PRO A 61 -2.76 -20.31 -7.25
N TYR A 62 -2.74 -19.66 -6.09
CA TYR A 62 -3.55 -18.47 -5.79
C TYR A 62 -2.82 -17.15 -6.05
N TYR A 63 -1.56 -17.17 -6.49
CA TYR A 63 -0.74 -15.96 -6.69
C TYR A 63 -1.45 -14.90 -7.56
N ARG A 64 -2.07 -15.31 -8.67
CA ARG A 64 -2.79 -14.39 -9.56
C ARG A 64 -4.01 -13.78 -8.89
N MET A 65 -4.80 -14.60 -8.21
CA MET A 65 -5.99 -14.13 -7.49
C MET A 65 -5.61 -13.14 -6.37
N GLN A 66 -4.50 -13.40 -5.66
CA GLN A 66 -4.00 -12.47 -4.64
C GLN A 66 -3.50 -11.16 -5.27
N LYS A 67 -2.82 -11.23 -6.43
CA LYS A 67 -2.41 -10.03 -7.19
C LYS A 67 -3.60 -9.20 -7.64
N ASP A 68 -4.65 -9.83 -8.16
CA ASP A 68 -5.86 -9.13 -8.59
C ASP A 68 -6.54 -8.44 -7.39
N LEU A 69 -6.60 -9.12 -6.24
CA LEU A 69 -7.14 -8.56 -5.01
C LEU A 69 -6.32 -7.37 -4.49
N GLU A 70 -4.99 -7.46 -4.54
CA GLU A 70 -4.10 -6.35 -4.16
C GLU A 70 -4.33 -5.14 -5.07
N LEU A 71 -4.42 -5.35 -6.37
CA LEU A 71 -4.67 -4.29 -7.35
C LEU A 71 -6.03 -3.64 -7.13
N GLU A 72 -7.07 -4.42 -6.82
CA GLU A 72 -8.40 -3.89 -6.51
C GLU A 72 -8.37 -3.03 -5.25
N ARG A 73 -7.76 -3.52 -4.17
CA ARG A 73 -7.59 -2.75 -2.92
C ARG A 73 -6.79 -1.47 -3.16
N PHE A 74 -5.75 -1.54 -4.00
CA PHE A 74 -4.95 -0.38 -4.36
C PHE A 74 -5.78 0.66 -5.12
N ARG A 75 -6.57 0.25 -6.11
CA ARG A 75 -7.49 1.15 -6.86
C ARG A 75 -8.49 1.83 -5.96
N ILE A 76 -9.14 1.09 -5.05
CA ILE A 76 -10.07 1.66 -4.06
C ILE A 76 -9.36 2.72 -3.21
N ARG A 77 -8.13 2.44 -2.77
CA ARG A 77 -7.33 3.41 -2.00
C ARG A 77 -7.00 4.66 -2.81
N ILE A 78 -6.63 4.54 -4.09
CA ILE A 78 -6.41 5.68 -4.99
C ILE A 78 -7.66 6.56 -5.09
N GLU A 79 -8.82 5.92 -5.32
CA GLU A 79 -10.08 6.64 -5.45
C GLU A 79 -10.43 7.40 -4.16
N LEU A 80 -10.28 6.74 -3.00
CA LEU A 80 -10.51 7.36 -1.70
C LEU A 80 -9.55 8.53 -1.44
N MET A 81 -8.26 8.38 -1.71
CA MET A 81 -7.28 9.47 -1.55
C MET A 81 -7.62 10.68 -2.42
N GLY A 82 -8.10 10.46 -3.64
CA GLY A 82 -8.56 11.54 -4.54
C GLY A 82 -9.80 12.28 -4.00
N LYS A 83 -10.72 11.57 -3.34
CA LYS A 83 -11.90 12.17 -2.71
C LYS A 83 -11.56 12.94 -1.43
N GLU A 84 -10.68 12.40 -0.60
CA GLU A 84 -10.28 13.00 0.68
C GLU A 84 -9.37 14.23 0.50
N ASN A 85 -8.61 14.29 -0.59
CA ASN A 85 -7.66 15.37 -0.86
C ASN A 85 -8.00 16.09 -2.17
N PRO A 86 -8.95 17.04 -2.17
CA PRO A 86 -9.35 17.74 -3.40
C PRO A 86 -8.22 18.58 -4.02
N ASN A 87 -7.15 18.86 -3.27
CA ASN A 87 -5.99 19.63 -3.72
C ASN A 87 -4.93 18.82 -4.49
N ILE A 88 -5.03 17.49 -4.50
CA ILE A 88 -4.13 16.63 -5.29
C ILE A 88 -4.82 16.13 -6.55
N THR A 89 -4.02 15.78 -7.55
CA THR A 89 -4.45 15.07 -8.75
C THR A 89 -3.62 13.80 -8.84
N ILE A 90 -4.28 12.66 -8.99
CA ILE A 90 -3.61 11.37 -9.11
C ILE A 90 -3.66 10.98 -10.59
N VAL A 91 -2.48 10.77 -11.20
CA VAL A 91 -2.37 10.39 -12.62
C VAL A 91 -1.68 9.03 -12.76
N PRO A 92 -2.14 8.19 -13.71
CA PRO A 92 -1.47 6.93 -14.01
C PRO A 92 -0.13 7.22 -14.69
N HIS A 93 0.99 6.66 -14.18
CA HIS A 93 2.42 6.69 -14.62
C HIS A 93 2.96 7.74 -15.63
N ILE A 94 2.23 8.81 -15.85
CA ILE A 94 2.42 9.91 -16.78
C ILE A 94 2.88 11.09 -15.95
N ILE A 95 3.81 11.87 -16.50
CA ILE A 95 4.32 13.11 -15.91
C ILE A 95 3.16 13.96 -15.38
N CYS A 96 3.38 14.62 -14.23
CA CYS A 96 2.37 15.54 -13.69
C CYS A 96 1.94 16.57 -14.74
N PRO A 97 0.64 16.91 -14.83
CA PRO A 97 0.14 17.95 -15.73
C PRO A 97 0.85 19.29 -15.53
N SER A 98 0.73 20.18 -16.52
CA SER A 98 1.36 21.50 -16.47
C SER A 98 0.97 22.26 -15.20
N ASN A 99 1.91 23.05 -14.65
CA ASN A 99 1.73 23.82 -13.40
C ASN A 99 1.49 22.98 -12.13
N MET A 100 1.68 21.65 -12.20
CA MET A 100 1.74 20.77 -11.05
C MET A 100 3.17 20.31 -10.76
N VAL A 101 3.39 19.82 -9.54
CA VAL A 101 4.62 19.20 -9.07
C VAL A 101 4.30 17.82 -8.51
N LEU A 102 5.24 16.89 -8.71
CA LEU A 102 5.19 15.57 -8.10
C LEU A 102 5.33 15.70 -6.59
N VAL A 103 4.38 15.12 -5.86
CA VAL A 103 4.43 14.98 -4.40
C VAL A 103 4.99 13.60 -4.05
N GLU A 104 4.40 12.56 -4.64
CA GLU A 104 4.71 11.18 -4.30
C GLU A 104 4.45 10.26 -5.49
N HIS A 105 5.27 9.23 -5.63
CA HIS A 105 5.01 8.09 -6.53
C HIS A 105 4.55 6.92 -5.66
N ILE A 106 3.41 6.33 -6.03
CA ILE A 106 2.77 5.29 -5.24
C ILE A 106 2.48 4.07 -6.11
N CYS A 107 2.74 2.89 -5.56
CA CYS A 107 2.56 1.59 -6.22
C CYS A 107 1.76 0.64 -5.33
N PRO A 108 1.14 -0.41 -5.91
CA PRO A 108 0.74 -1.59 -5.17
C PRO A 108 1.92 -2.12 -4.33
N PRO A 109 1.72 -2.63 -3.10
CA PRO A 109 2.80 -3.05 -2.21
C PRO A 109 3.83 -4.02 -2.80
N SER A 110 3.39 -4.88 -3.72
CA SER A 110 4.26 -5.86 -4.38
C SER A 110 4.89 -5.36 -5.69
N GLU A 111 4.77 -4.08 -6.01
CA GLU A 111 5.39 -3.41 -7.15
C GLU A 111 6.20 -2.19 -6.69
N ASN A 112 7.36 -1.95 -7.31
CA ASN A 112 8.18 -0.76 -7.03
C ASN A 112 8.14 0.25 -8.17
N TRP A 113 8.01 -0.23 -9.41
CA TRP A 113 7.85 0.53 -10.64
C TRP A 113 7.08 -0.35 -11.62
N GLY A 114 5.95 0.13 -12.12
CA GLY A 114 5.06 -0.70 -12.92
C GLY A 114 3.88 0.08 -13.50
N PRO A 115 3.16 -0.50 -14.47
CA PRO A 115 2.03 0.16 -15.14
C PRO A 115 0.87 0.46 -14.17
N ASN A 116 0.83 -0.18 -13.01
CA ASN A 116 -0.17 0.03 -11.98
C ASN A 116 0.17 1.17 -11.00
N CYS A 117 1.38 1.74 -11.07
CA CYS A 117 1.77 2.83 -10.19
C CYS A 117 1.23 4.19 -10.69
N HIS A 118 1.04 5.09 -9.74
CA HIS A 118 0.46 6.41 -9.96
C HIS A 118 1.39 7.50 -9.41
N LEU A 119 1.26 8.70 -9.98
CA LEU A 119 1.86 9.91 -9.45
C LEU A 119 0.80 10.73 -8.74
N ILE A 120 1.07 11.12 -7.49
CA ILE A 120 0.34 12.15 -6.77
C ILE A 120 0.97 13.48 -7.13
N CYS A 121 0.19 14.34 -7.77
CA CYS A 121 0.59 15.68 -8.19
C CYS A 121 -0.20 16.73 -7.42
N LYS A 122 0.41 17.89 -7.15
CA LYS A 122 -0.29 19.07 -6.60
C LYS A 122 0.05 20.31 -7.40
N CYS A 123 -0.77 21.34 -7.33
CA CYS A 123 -0.43 22.63 -7.93
C CYS A 123 0.88 23.20 -7.33
N ARG A 124 1.69 23.85 -8.16
CA ARG A 124 2.86 24.62 -7.69
C ARG A 124 2.44 25.67 -6.65
N ASP A 125 3.38 26.03 -5.79
CA ASP A 125 3.15 27.05 -4.77
C ASP A 125 2.66 28.37 -5.39
N GLY A 126 1.65 28.99 -4.77
CA GLY A 126 0.98 30.18 -5.29
C GLY A 126 -0.14 29.92 -6.30
N LEU A 127 -0.39 28.65 -6.66
CA LEU A 127 -1.51 28.24 -7.50
C LEU A 127 -2.53 27.43 -6.68
N ARG A 128 -3.81 27.61 -7.00
CA ARG A 128 -4.92 26.85 -6.44
C ARG A 128 -5.54 25.95 -7.51
N LYS A 129 -5.99 24.76 -7.09
CA LYS A 129 -6.73 23.84 -7.97
C LYS A 129 -8.18 24.30 -8.16
N ILE A 130 -8.63 24.40 -9.41
CA ILE A 130 -10.03 24.63 -9.82
C ILE A 130 -10.36 23.61 -10.92
N GLY A 131 -11.20 22.63 -10.60
CA GLY A 131 -11.39 21.46 -11.46
C GLY A 131 -10.07 20.71 -11.62
N ASP A 132 -9.66 20.48 -12.86
CA ASP A 132 -8.38 19.83 -13.19
C ASP A 132 -7.23 20.81 -13.46
N ASN A 133 -7.46 22.11 -13.31
CA ASN A 133 -6.49 23.16 -13.62
C ASN A 133 -5.89 23.81 -12.37
N CYS A 134 -4.65 24.29 -12.48
CA CYS A 134 -3.99 25.12 -11.48
C CYS A 134 -4.02 26.58 -11.92
N VAL A 135 -4.61 27.46 -11.11
CA VAL A 135 -4.75 28.88 -11.41
C VAL A 135 -4.08 29.75 -10.35
N ILE A 136 -3.58 30.92 -10.75
CA ILE A 136 -2.97 31.89 -9.83
C ILE A 136 -4.02 32.37 -8.84
N GLU A 137 -3.68 32.32 -7.56
CA GLU A 137 -4.50 32.91 -6.51
C GLU A 137 -4.45 34.43 -6.64
N ARG A 138 -5.50 35.05 -7.20
CA ARG A 138 -5.61 36.52 -7.19
C ARG A 138 -5.79 36.96 -5.74
N LYS A 139 -4.72 37.46 -5.12
CA LYS A 139 -4.82 38.23 -3.87
C LYS A 139 -5.74 39.43 -4.13
N LYS A 140 -6.89 39.43 -3.46
CA LYS A 140 -7.76 40.60 -3.35
C LYS A 140 -7.06 41.70 -2.56
#